data_AF-A0A834DH37-F1
#
_entry.id   AF-A0A834DH37-F1
#
_cell.length_a   1.000
_cell.length_b   1.000
_cell.length_c   1.000
_cell.angle_alpha   90.00
_cell.angle_beta   90.00
_cell.angle_gamma   90.00
#
_symmetry.space_group_name_H-M   'P 1'
#
loop_
_entity.id
_entity.type
_entity.pdbx_description
1 polymer ?
#
loop_
_entity_poly.entity_id
_entity_poly.type
_entity_poly.pdbx_seq_one_letter_code
_entity_poly.pdbx_strand_id
1 'polypeptide(L)'
;MKEWFKAPEKIQLGNEETAKLSDTQFKTLVIRMLQELTGHFNSIKKTQAAMKVALCGIKKNLQETNTEGKETRTQFNGLEQKEQINIRPEKNEETRIQKNEERLRNLQELFKHFNIQIIGLPEEKEDQQIENLFEQIMKENFPNLTKETDFQEIQEVQRVPGKLDPKRNTPRHIITTLPKIKNRES
;
A
#
# COMPACT_ATOMS: atom_id res chain seq x y z
N MET A 1 22.76 30.93 -34.95
CA MET A 1 23.74 29.88 -35.32
C MET A 1 23.17 29.05 -36.47
N LYS A 2 23.18 29.59 -37.69
CA LYS A 2 22.64 28.95 -38.91
C LYS A 2 23.40 29.48 -40.13
N GLU A 3 24.65 29.06 -40.34
CA GLU A 3 25.44 29.48 -41.52
C GLU A 3 26.36 28.40 -42.11
N TRP A 4 26.11 27.11 -41.86
CA TRP A 4 27.09 26.06 -42.22
C TRP A 4 26.71 25.12 -43.38
N PHE A 5 25.64 25.42 -44.13
CA PHE A 5 25.24 24.57 -45.26
C PHE A 5 24.83 25.40 -46.48
N LYS A 6 25.71 26.27 -46.97
CA LYS A 6 25.58 26.74 -48.36
C LYS A 6 26.31 25.73 -49.24
N ALA A 7 25.55 24.89 -49.95
CA ALA A 7 26.13 23.94 -50.89
C ALA A 7 26.84 24.74 -52.02
N PRO A 8 28.10 24.40 -52.36
CA PRO A 8 28.77 25.04 -53.49
C PRO A 8 28.03 24.70 -54.78
N GLU A 9 27.87 25.71 -55.63
CA GLU A 9 27.21 25.62 -56.93
C GLU A 9 27.92 24.56 -57.79
N LYS A 10 27.17 23.54 -58.25
CA LYS A 10 27.74 22.46 -59.06
C LYS A 10 28.06 22.97 -60.46
N ILE A 11 29.31 22.92 -60.89
CA ILE A 11 29.68 23.10 -62.29
C ILE A 11 29.22 21.85 -63.06
N GLN A 12 28.10 21.95 -63.78
CA GLN A 12 27.64 20.93 -64.71
C GLN A 12 27.83 21.47 -66.14
N LEU A 13 28.93 21.10 -66.79
CA LEU A 13 29.04 21.21 -68.25
C LEU A 13 28.78 19.82 -68.85
N GLY A 14 27.98 19.77 -69.91
CA GLY A 14 27.73 18.53 -70.64
C GLY A 14 28.96 18.06 -71.43
N ASN A 15 29.06 16.75 -71.69
CA ASN A 15 30.20 16.16 -72.41
C ASN A 15 30.44 16.76 -73.82
N GLU A 16 29.43 17.34 -74.46
CA GLU A 16 29.55 18.02 -75.77
C GLU A 16 30.11 19.45 -75.67
N GLU A 17 29.98 20.11 -74.53
CA GLU A 17 30.47 21.47 -74.28
C GLU A 17 31.95 21.47 -73.92
N THR A 18 32.42 20.41 -73.27
CA THR A 18 33.83 20.24 -72.90
C THR A 18 34.74 19.98 -74.11
N ALA A 19 34.21 19.33 -75.16
CA ALA A 19 34.92 19.05 -76.41
C ALA A 19 35.23 20.29 -77.27
N LYS A 20 34.57 21.44 -77.01
CA LYS A 20 34.76 22.70 -77.74
C LYS A 20 35.71 23.69 -77.04
N LEU A 21 36.25 23.33 -75.87
CA LEU A 21 37.13 24.20 -75.08
C LEU A 21 38.52 24.29 -75.68
N SER A 22 39.14 25.48 -75.59
CA SER A 22 40.58 25.60 -75.87
C SER A 22 41.41 24.90 -74.78
N ASP A 23 42.65 24.53 -75.10
CA ASP A 23 43.56 23.86 -74.16
C ASP A 23 43.77 24.68 -72.87
N THR A 24 43.82 26.01 -72.98
CA THR A 24 43.89 26.92 -71.82
C THR A 24 42.60 26.87 -70.99
N GLN A 25 41.43 26.91 -71.62
CA GLN A 25 40.15 26.85 -70.91
C GLN A 25 39.95 25.49 -70.21
N PHE A 26 40.34 24.40 -70.86
CA PHE A 26 40.32 23.06 -70.29
C PHE A 26 41.26 22.95 -69.08
N LYS A 27 42.51 23.43 -69.19
CA LYS A 27 43.47 23.46 -68.07
C LYS A 27 42.94 24.27 -66.88
N THR A 28 42.36 25.44 -67.12
CA THR A 28 41.75 26.26 -66.06
C THR A 28 40.56 25.56 -65.40
N LEU A 29 39.70 24.89 -66.18
CA LEU A 29 38.56 24.12 -65.67
C LEU A 29 39.02 22.97 -64.76
N VAL A 30 40.01 22.18 -65.20
CA VAL A 30 40.56 21.06 -64.43
C VAL A 30 41.16 21.54 -63.10
N ILE A 31 41.93 22.64 -63.12
CA ILE A 31 42.51 23.22 -61.90
C ILE A 31 41.41 23.64 -60.91
N ARG A 32 40.33 24.27 -61.40
CA ARG A 32 39.19 24.68 -60.56
C ARG A 32 38.49 23.47 -59.94
N MET A 33 38.24 22.42 -60.71
CA MET A 33 37.64 21.17 -60.20
C MET A 33 38.49 20.50 -59.12
N LEU A 34 39.82 20.47 -59.31
CA LEU A 34 40.75 19.91 -58.31
C LEU A 34 40.78 20.74 -57.02
N GLN A 35 40.70 22.07 -57.13
CA GLN A 35 40.61 22.97 -55.97
C GLN A 35 39.30 22.77 -55.20
N GLU A 36 38.16 22.66 -55.90
CA GLU A 36 36.86 22.37 -55.28
C GLU A 36 36.86 21.00 -54.59
N LEU A 37 37.37 19.96 -55.25
CA LEU A 37 37.48 18.62 -54.67
C LEU A 37 38.34 18.62 -53.39
N THR A 38 39.45 19.34 -53.41
CA THR A 38 40.33 19.50 -52.24
C THR A 38 39.61 20.24 -51.10
N GLY A 39 38.82 21.27 -51.42
CA GLY A 39 37.96 21.98 -50.47
C GLY A 39 36.93 21.05 -49.82
N HIS A 40 36.25 20.23 -50.62
CA HIS A 40 35.30 19.24 -50.14
C HIS A 40 35.96 18.20 -49.22
N PHE A 41 37.13 17.68 -49.63
CA PHE A 41 37.90 16.72 -48.83
C PHE A 41 38.27 17.27 -47.46
N ASN A 42 38.73 18.52 -47.39
CA ASN A 42 39.07 19.17 -46.12
C ASN A 42 37.84 19.37 -45.22
N SER A 43 36.69 19.72 -45.79
CA SER A 43 35.43 19.83 -45.05
C SER A 43 34.95 18.47 -44.51
N ILE A 44 35.05 17.41 -45.31
CA ILE A 44 34.74 16.04 -44.86
C ILE A 44 35.68 15.62 -43.73
N LYS A 45 36.98 15.92 -43.84
CA LYS A 45 37.96 15.59 -42.80
C LYS A 45 37.65 16.30 -41.47
N LYS A 46 37.27 17.59 -41.53
CA LYS A 46 36.87 18.37 -40.34
C LYS A 46 35.60 17.80 -39.69
N THR A 47 34.57 17.50 -40.48
CA THR A 47 33.32 16.92 -39.97
C THR A 47 33.54 15.53 -39.37
N GLN A 48 34.37 14.69 -40.00
CA GLN A 48 34.77 13.40 -39.46
C GLN A 48 35.48 13.52 -38.10
N ALA A 49 36.37 14.50 -37.93
CA ALA A 49 37.06 14.74 -36.66
C ALA A 49 36.07 15.18 -35.55
N ALA A 50 35.16 16.10 -35.87
CA ALA A 50 34.11 16.54 -34.94
C ALA A 50 33.20 15.37 -34.51
N MET A 51 32.79 14.51 -35.45
CA MET A 51 32.01 13.30 -35.15
C MET A 51 32.74 12.35 -34.20
N LYS A 52 34.05 12.13 -34.39
CA LYS A 52 34.84 11.28 -33.49
C LYS A 52 34.83 11.81 -32.05
N VAL A 53 34.99 13.11 -31.87
CA VAL A 53 34.95 13.74 -30.53
C VAL A 53 33.58 13.57 -29.89
N ALA A 54 32.50 13.82 -30.65
CA ALA A 54 31.14 13.64 -30.16
C ALA A 54 30.86 12.18 -29.74
N LEU A 55 31.31 11.19 -30.54
CA LEU A 55 31.18 9.77 -30.21
C LEU A 55 31.92 9.39 -28.92
N CYS A 56 33.12 9.94 -28.69
CA CYS A 56 33.84 9.73 -27.43
C CYS A 56 33.08 10.29 -26.22
N GLY A 57 32.48 11.48 -26.36
CA GLY A 57 31.63 12.07 -25.32
C GLY A 57 30.42 11.20 -24.99
N ILE A 58 29.69 10.77 -26.02
CA ILE A 58 28.52 9.89 -25.87
C ILE A 58 28.91 8.58 -25.18
N LYS A 59 30.04 7.97 -25.58
CA LYS A 59 30.54 6.73 -24.97
C LYS A 59 30.82 6.90 -23.47
N LYS A 60 31.45 8.00 -23.06
CA LYS A 60 31.76 8.27 -21.66
C LYS A 60 30.47 8.41 -20.84
N ASN A 61 29.53 9.23 -21.30
CA ASN A 61 28.26 9.44 -20.61
C ASN A 61 27.47 8.14 -20.46
N LEU A 62 27.44 7.30 -21.51
CA LEU A 62 26.78 5.99 -21.45
C LEU A 62 27.40 5.06 -20.40
N GLN A 63 28.73 5.10 -20.22
CA GLN A 63 29.38 4.31 -19.18
C GLN A 63 29.01 4.80 -17.78
N GLU A 64 28.98 6.12 -17.57
CA GLU A 64 28.59 6.76 -16.30
C GLU A 64 27.14 6.45 -15.93
N THR A 65 26.20 6.64 -16.86
CA THR A 65 24.78 6.28 -16.65
C THR A 65 24.60 4.78 -16.37
N ASN A 66 25.40 3.91 -17.00
CA ASN A 66 25.36 2.48 -16.71
C ASN A 66 25.87 2.14 -15.30
N THR A 67 26.87 2.85 -14.79
CA THR A 67 27.34 2.67 -13.41
C THR A 67 26.30 3.14 -12.40
N GLU A 68 25.72 4.32 -12.60
CA GLU A 68 24.62 4.84 -11.76
C GLU A 68 23.39 3.92 -11.80
N GLY A 69 23.04 3.39 -12.98
CA GLY A 69 21.95 2.44 -13.14
C GLY A 69 22.16 1.12 -12.38
N LYS A 70 23.41 0.64 -12.29
CA LYS A 70 23.73 -0.55 -11.48
C LYS A 70 23.58 -0.28 -9.99
N GLU A 71 24.05 0.88 -9.53
CA GLU A 71 23.96 1.28 -8.13
C GLU A 71 22.50 1.44 -7.68
N THR A 72 21.70 2.19 -8.45
CA THR A 72 20.27 2.36 -8.18
C THR A 72 19.52 1.03 -8.17
N ARG A 73 19.84 0.08 -9.06
CA ARG A 73 19.27 -1.27 -9.04
C ARG A 73 19.62 -2.03 -7.76
N THR A 74 20.87 -1.94 -7.29
CA THR A 74 21.26 -2.59 -6.02
C THR A 74 20.56 -1.99 -4.82
N GLN A 75 20.40 -0.65 -4.78
CA GLN A 75 19.65 0.03 -3.72
C GLN A 75 18.17 -0.37 -3.73
N PHE A 76 17.54 -0.41 -4.91
CA PHE A 76 16.15 -0.84 -5.07
C PHE A 76 15.90 -2.25 -4.54
N ASN A 77 16.74 -3.22 -4.93
CA ASN A 77 16.64 -4.59 -4.42
C ASN A 77 16.79 -4.65 -2.89
N GLY A 78 17.65 -3.79 -2.31
CA GLY A 78 17.81 -3.70 -0.87
C GLY A 78 16.57 -3.13 -0.16
N LEU A 79 15.88 -2.16 -0.77
CA LEU A 79 14.63 -1.61 -0.26
C LEU A 79 13.49 -2.63 -0.35
N GLU A 80 13.36 -3.34 -1.47
CA GLU A 80 12.33 -4.36 -1.68
C GLU A 80 12.45 -5.50 -0.65
N GLN A 81 13.68 -5.94 -0.35
CA GLN A 81 13.90 -6.93 0.71
C GLN A 81 13.49 -6.41 2.09
N LYS A 82 13.85 -5.16 2.43
CA LYS A 82 13.46 -4.53 3.71
C LYS A 82 11.94 -4.40 3.85
N GLU A 83 11.26 -4.00 2.78
CA GLU A 83 9.81 -3.92 2.73
C GLU A 83 9.17 -5.29 2.95
N GLN A 84 9.69 -6.33 2.28
CA GLN A 84 9.20 -7.70 2.47
C GLN A 84 9.42 -8.23 3.89
N ILE A 85 10.53 -7.86 4.54
CA ILE A 85 10.82 -8.19 5.94
C ILE A 85 9.85 -7.49 6.89
N ASN A 86 9.44 -6.25 6.61
CA ASN A 86 8.54 -5.49 7.48
C ASN A 86 7.06 -5.90 7.32
N ILE A 87 6.61 -6.20 6.10
CA ILE A 87 5.20 -6.55 5.83
C ILE A 87 4.79 -7.90 6.44
N ARG A 88 5.70 -8.88 6.45
CA ARG A 88 5.42 -10.23 6.98
C ARG A 88 5.04 -10.25 8.48
N PRO A 89 5.81 -9.65 9.39
CA PRO A 89 5.45 -9.63 10.81
C PRO A 89 4.20 -8.80 11.06
N GLU A 90 3.97 -7.70 10.35
CA GLU A 90 2.73 -6.90 10.47
C GLU A 90 1.49 -7.74 10.13
N LYS A 91 1.50 -8.46 8.99
CA LYS A 91 0.41 -9.38 8.62
C LYS A 91 0.19 -10.51 9.64
N ASN A 92 1.27 -11.05 10.19
CA ASN A 92 1.17 -12.09 11.21
C ASN A 92 0.57 -11.55 12.52
N GLU A 93 0.90 -10.32 12.91
CA GLU A 93 0.33 -9.73 14.12
C GLU A 93 -1.15 -9.36 13.90
N GLU A 94 -1.50 -8.81 12.74
CA GLU A 94 -2.88 -8.50 12.37
C GLU A 94 -3.79 -9.74 12.42
N THR A 95 -3.34 -10.86 11.84
CA THR A 95 -4.09 -12.12 11.88
C THR A 95 -4.21 -12.69 13.30
N ARG A 96 -3.19 -12.53 14.15
CA ARG A 96 -3.26 -12.89 15.57
C ARG A 96 -4.26 -12.03 16.33
N ILE A 97 -4.26 -10.73 16.11
CA ILE A 97 -5.20 -9.78 16.72
C ILE A 97 -6.64 -10.13 16.32
N GLN A 98 -6.90 -10.34 15.02
CA GLN A 98 -8.23 -10.72 14.53
C GLN A 98 -8.74 -12.02 15.17
N LYS A 99 -7.90 -13.04 15.27
CA LYS A 99 -8.25 -14.32 15.93
C LYS A 99 -8.53 -14.15 17.42
N ASN A 100 -7.78 -13.29 18.09
CA ASN A 100 -8.00 -13.00 19.50
C ASN A 100 -9.29 -12.20 19.72
N GLU A 101 -9.60 -11.26 18.83
CA GLU A 101 -10.84 -10.49 18.87
C GLU A 101 -12.07 -11.40 18.67
N GLU A 102 -11.99 -12.34 17.74
CA GLU A 102 -13.05 -13.35 17.54
C GLU A 102 -13.24 -14.23 18.78
N ARG A 103 -12.14 -14.71 19.39
CA ARG A 103 -12.21 -15.46 20.66
C ARG A 103 -12.83 -14.66 21.79
N LEU A 104 -12.50 -13.36 21.89
CA LEU A 104 -13.08 -12.48 22.90
C LEU A 104 -14.58 -12.26 22.68
N ARG A 105 -15.01 -12.07 21.42
CA ARG A 105 -16.44 -12.02 21.07
C ARG A 105 -17.16 -13.30 21.49
N ASN A 106 -16.61 -14.46 21.16
CA ASN A 106 -17.20 -15.75 21.51
C ASN A 106 -17.28 -15.95 23.03
N LEU A 107 -16.23 -15.57 23.78
CA LEU A 107 -16.28 -15.61 25.24
C LEU A 107 -17.33 -14.67 25.79
N GLN A 108 -17.42 -13.44 25.28
CA GLN A 108 -18.43 -12.47 25.70
C GLN A 108 -19.86 -12.97 25.40
N GLU A 109 -20.09 -13.63 24.27
CA GLU A 109 -21.36 -14.26 23.95
C GLU A 109 -21.67 -15.43 24.91
N LEU A 110 -20.69 -16.28 25.21
CA LEU A 110 -20.84 -17.34 26.20
C LEU A 110 -21.22 -16.78 27.58
N PHE A 111 -20.56 -15.71 28.05
CA PHE A 111 -20.92 -15.09 29.32
C PHE A 111 -22.32 -14.46 29.29
N LYS A 112 -22.71 -13.81 28.18
CA LYS A 112 -24.07 -13.26 28.02
C LYS A 112 -25.14 -14.34 28.01
N HIS A 113 -24.85 -15.53 27.49
CA HIS A 113 -25.81 -16.62 27.40
C HIS A 113 -26.31 -17.09 28.78
N PHE A 114 -25.46 -17.02 29.81
CA PHE A 114 -25.82 -17.40 31.18
C PHE A 114 -26.34 -16.24 32.03
N ASN A 115 -26.48 -15.05 31.45
CA ASN A 115 -26.90 -13.85 32.18
C ASN A 115 -28.39 -13.58 31.96
N ILE A 116 -29.15 -13.50 33.05
CA ILE A 116 -30.54 -13.02 33.04
C ILE A 116 -30.56 -11.55 33.40
N GLN A 117 -31.26 -10.73 32.61
CA GLN A 117 -31.44 -9.31 32.87
C GLN A 117 -32.87 -9.02 33.33
N ILE A 118 -33.01 -8.45 34.53
CA ILE A 118 -34.31 -8.00 35.06
C ILE A 118 -34.37 -6.48 35.03
N ILE A 119 -35.49 -5.96 34.51
CA ILE A 119 -35.72 -4.52 34.30
C ILE A 119 -36.96 -4.11 35.11
N GLY A 120 -36.96 -2.87 35.61
CA GLY A 120 -38.13 -2.28 36.28
C GLY A 120 -38.24 -2.57 37.78
N LEU A 121 -37.20 -3.14 38.40
CA LEU A 121 -37.18 -3.36 39.85
C LEU A 121 -36.82 -2.07 40.61
N PRO A 122 -37.63 -1.64 41.60
CA PRO A 122 -37.42 -0.38 42.31
C PRO A 122 -36.06 -0.33 43.04
N GLU A 123 -35.46 0.86 43.10
CA GLU A 123 -34.15 1.11 43.73
C GLU A 123 -34.15 1.03 45.27
N GLU A 124 -35.34 1.04 45.88
CA GLU A 124 -35.52 1.06 47.34
C GLU A 124 -35.03 -0.22 48.04
N LYS A 125 -34.92 -1.34 47.30
CA LYS A 125 -34.38 -2.59 47.83
C LYS A 125 -32.86 -2.54 47.84
N GLU A 126 -32.27 -2.71 49.02
CA GLU A 126 -30.83 -2.80 49.23
C GLU A 126 -30.21 -3.90 48.36
N ASP A 127 -28.96 -3.68 47.92
CA ASP A 127 -28.25 -4.60 47.05
C ASP A 127 -28.07 -6.00 47.69
N GLN A 128 -27.98 -6.06 49.02
CA GLN A 128 -27.92 -7.32 49.80
C GLN A 128 -29.21 -8.14 49.76
N GLN A 129 -30.35 -7.55 49.38
CA GLN A 129 -31.65 -8.22 49.33
C GLN A 129 -32.06 -8.61 47.89
N ILE A 130 -31.24 -8.30 46.90
CA ILE A 130 -31.58 -8.53 45.48
C ILE A 130 -31.60 -10.02 45.15
N GLU A 131 -30.73 -10.82 45.75
CA GLU A 131 -30.71 -12.28 45.58
C GLU A 131 -32.03 -12.91 46.06
N ASN A 132 -32.48 -12.54 47.26
CA ASN A 132 -33.77 -13.00 47.80
C ASN A 132 -34.95 -12.58 46.91
N LEU A 133 -34.90 -11.36 46.36
CA LEU A 133 -35.92 -10.87 45.44
C LEU A 133 -35.92 -11.65 44.11
N PHE A 134 -34.74 -11.96 43.57
CA PHE A 134 -34.60 -12.79 42.38
C PHE A 134 -35.24 -14.17 42.59
N GLU A 135 -34.91 -14.84 43.71
CA GLU A 135 -35.53 -16.12 44.04
C GLU A 135 -37.05 -16.03 44.14
N GLN A 136 -37.57 -14.98 44.77
CA GLN A 136 -39.00 -14.78 44.92
C GLN A 136 -39.68 -14.63 43.55
N ILE A 137 -39.10 -13.81 42.65
CA ILE A 137 -39.62 -13.61 41.29
C ILE A 137 -39.62 -14.92 40.51
N MET A 138 -38.55 -15.72 40.62
CA MET A 138 -38.43 -17.01 39.95
C MET A 138 -39.44 -18.04 40.49
N LYS A 139 -39.67 -18.08 41.80
CA LYS A 139 -40.70 -18.95 42.42
C LYS A 139 -42.12 -18.56 42.02
N GLU A 140 -42.39 -17.26 41.93
CA GLU A 140 -43.72 -16.73 41.58
C GLU A 140 -44.05 -16.92 40.10
N ASN A 141 -43.10 -16.65 39.19
CA ASN A 141 -43.34 -16.69 37.75
C ASN A 141 -43.00 -18.05 37.11
N PHE A 142 -42.00 -18.75 37.65
CA PHE A 142 -41.48 -20.01 37.09
C PHE A 142 -41.39 -21.13 38.15
N PRO A 143 -42.51 -21.49 38.81
CA PRO A 143 -42.53 -22.48 39.90
C PRO A 143 -42.09 -23.89 39.48
N ASN A 144 -42.18 -24.23 38.19
CA ASN A 144 -41.71 -25.53 37.67
C ASN A 144 -40.19 -25.55 37.49
N LEU A 145 -39.64 -24.44 37.00
CA LEU A 145 -38.19 -24.30 36.78
C LEU A 145 -37.44 -24.32 38.12
N THR A 146 -38.04 -23.75 39.17
CA THR A 146 -37.50 -23.73 40.54
C THR A 146 -37.52 -25.08 41.24
N LYS A 147 -38.27 -26.07 40.73
CA LYS A 147 -38.25 -27.45 41.22
C LYS A 147 -37.21 -28.32 40.53
N GLU A 148 -36.92 -28.01 39.26
CA GLU A 148 -35.99 -28.77 38.42
C GLU A 148 -34.56 -28.23 38.53
N THR A 149 -34.40 -26.95 38.87
CA THR A 149 -33.11 -26.27 39.00
C THR A 149 -32.99 -25.69 40.41
N ASP A 150 -31.97 -26.12 41.16
CA ASP A 150 -31.59 -25.45 42.41
C ASP A 150 -30.96 -24.10 42.08
N PHE A 151 -31.79 -23.06 42.02
CA PHE A 151 -31.34 -21.67 41.87
C PHE A 151 -30.53 -21.14 43.07
N GLN A 152 -30.29 -21.96 44.09
CA GLN A 152 -29.35 -21.63 45.18
C GLN A 152 -27.88 -21.54 44.71
N GLU A 153 -27.54 -22.05 43.52
CA GLU A 153 -26.19 -21.92 42.94
C GLU A 153 -26.02 -20.70 42.01
N ILE A 154 -26.76 -19.60 42.23
CA ILE A 154 -26.49 -18.34 41.50
C ILE A 154 -25.06 -17.87 41.81
N GLN A 155 -24.29 -17.57 40.76
CA GLN A 155 -22.90 -17.15 40.93
C GLN A 155 -22.79 -15.69 41.37
N GLU A 156 -23.64 -14.83 40.82
CA GLU A 156 -23.63 -13.41 41.13
C GLU A 156 -24.97 -12.77 40.74
N VAL A 157 -25.51 -11.91 41.61
CA VAL A 157 -26.63 -11.03 41.30
C VAL A 157 -26.21 -9.60 41.62
N GLN A 158 -26.27 -8.72 40.63
CA GLN A 158 -25.83 -7.34 40.82
C GLN A 158 -26.63 -6.34 39.99
N ARG A 159 -26.73 -5.10 40.50
CA ARG A 159 -27.27 -3.97 39.71
C ARG A 159 -26.21 -3.42 38.78
N VAL A 160 -26.61 -3.18 37.53
CA VAL A 160 -25.73 -2.62 36.50
C VAL A 160 -26.35 -1.35 35.92
N PRO A 161 -25.60 -0.23 35.89
CA PRO A 161 -24.26 -0.03 36.46
C PRO A 161 -24.27 0.01 38.00
N GLY A 162 -23.17 -0.41 38.64
CA GLY A 162 -23.09 -0.50 40.11
C GLY A 162 -23.26 0.83 40.85
N LYS A 163 -23.15 1.97 40.16
CA LYS A 163 -23.44 3.31 40.71
C LYS A 163 -24.76 3.84 40.17
N LEU A 164 -25.58 4.40 41.06
CA LEU A 164 -26.79 5.11 40.68
C LEU A 164 -26.42 6.44 39.98
N ASP A 165 -26.97 6.68 38.80
CA ASP A 165 -26.87 7.96 38.10
C ASP A 165 -28.03 8.86 38.54
N PRO A 166 -27.78 10.01 39.20
CA PRO A 166 -28.83 10.92 39.67
C PRO A 166 -29.71 11.49 38.55
N LYS A 167 -29.25 11.47 37.30
CA LYS A 167 -30.00 11.96 36.13
C LYS A 167 -30.92 10.90 35.52
N ARG A 168 -30.85 9.65 35.99
CA ARG A 168 -31.55 8.53 35.40
C ARG A 168 -32.87 8.30 36.14
N ASN A 169 -33.97 8.50 35.42
CA ASN A 169 -35.33 8.37 35.98
C ASN A 169 -35.85 6.92 36.00
N THR A 170 -35.12 6.00 35.38
CA THR A 170 -35.45 4.57 35.33
C THR A 170 -34.62 3.79 36.35
N PRO A 171 -35.18 2.77 37.02
CA PRO A 171 -34.38 1.88 37.84
C PRO A 171 -33.27 1.17 37.04
N ARG A 172 -32.19 0.80 37.72
CA ARG A 172 -31.07 0.04 37.16
C ARG A 172 -31.50 -1.38 36.86
N HIS A 173 -30.82 -1.98 35.91
CA HIS A 173 -31.09 -3.37 35.55
C HIS A 173 -30.34 -4.27 36.52
N ILE A 174 -30.90 -5.44 36.80
CA ILE A 174 -30.22 -6.47 37.58
C ILE A 174 -29.71 -7.52 36.60
N ILE A 175 -28.44 -7.86 36.69
CA ILE A 175 -27.85 -8.98 35.95
C ILE A 175 -27.59 -10.10 36.94
N THR A 176 -28.18 -11.26 36.65
CA THR A 176 -27.98 -12.50 37.38
C THR A 176 -27.19 -13.45 36.50
N THR A 177 -26.00 -13.85 36.96
CA THR A 177 -25.19 -14.87 36.29
C THR A 177 -25.58 -16.24 36.83
N LEU A 178 -26.17 -17.08 35.98
CA LEU A 178 -26.48 -18.45 36.32
C LEU A 178 -25.23 -19.33 36.19
N PRO A 179 -25.09 -20.37 37.02
CA PRO A 179 -24.04 -21.35 36.84
C PRO A 179 -24.24 -22.03 35.48
N LYS A 180 -23.15 -22.46 34.84
CA LYS A 180 -23.23 -23.29 33.64
C LYS A 180 -24.08 -24.51 33.96
N ILE A 181 -25.34 -24.49 33.54
CA ILE A 181 -26.19 -25.68 33.59
C ILE A 181 -25.46 -26.70 32.72
N LYS A 182 -25.01 -27.81 33.31
CA LYS A 182 -24.57 -28.95 32.52
C LYS A 182 -25.79 -29.41 31.77
N ASN A 183 -25.93 -28.97 30.53
CA ASN A 183 -26.86 -29.57 29.60
C ASN A 183 -26.60 -31.08 29.61
N ARG A 184 -27.47 -31.84 30.30
CA ARG A 184 -27.91 -33.12 29.77
C ARG A 184 -28.89 -32.76 28.67
N GLU A 185 -28.36 -32.32 27.54
CA GLU A 185 -29.14 -32.25 26.31
C GLU A 185 -29.72 -33.65 26.06
N SER A 186 -31.05 -33.71 26.02
CA SER A 186 -31.83 -34.84 25.49
C SER A 186 -32.31 -34.46 24.09
#